data_AF-A0A5K1GSY0-F1
#
_entry.id   AF-A0A5K1GSY0-F1
#
_cell.length_a   1.000
_cell.length_b   1.000
_cell.length_c   1.000
_cell.angle_alpha   90.00
_cell.angle_beta   90.00
_cell.angle_gamma   90.00
#
_symmetry.space_group_name_H-M   'P 1'
#
loop_
_entity.id
_entity.type
_entity.pdbx_description
1 polymer ?
#
loop_
_entity_poly.entity_id
_entity_poly.type
_entity_poly.pdbx_seq_one_letter_code
_entity_poly.pdbx_strand_id
1 'polypeptide(L)'
;PWQSVKSLVESVVNQTAMNLKKILGFGVQKVAVMGLPPVGCIPLRTANTSYARCDASGNKLAVYHNSLLQKAVDTVKVPSAAHPPSPSSISTLPSPPRYK
;
A
#
# COMPACT_ATOMS: atom_id res chain seq x y z
N PRO A 1 -10.41 25.69 1.47
CA PRO A 1 -10.52 24.69 0.36
C PRO A 1 -9.32 23.72 0.26
N TRP A 2 -8.07 24.22 0.12
CA TRP A 2 -6.88 23.35 -0.07
C TRP A 2 -6.41 22.60 1.18
N GLN A 3 -6.64 23.14 2.38
CA GLN A 3 -6.22 22.47 3.63
C GLN A 3 -6.98 21.16 3.87
N SER A 4 -8.29 21.14 3.60
CA SER A 4 -9.13 19.94 3.71
C SER A 4 -8.64 18.83 2.77
N VAL A 5 -8.23 19.18 1.56
CA VAL A 5 -7.69 18.23 0.58
C VAL A 5 -6.35 17.65 1.05
N LYS A 6 -5.46 18.47 1.61
CA LYS A 6 -4.18 17.98 2.18
C LYS A 6 -4.41 17.03 3.36
N SER A 7 -5.32 17.38 4.27
CA SER A 7 -5.68 16.51 5.40
C SER A 7 -6.26 15.16 4.92
N LEU A 8 -7.08 15.17 3.87
CA LEU A 8 -7.57 13.94 3.26
C LEU A 8 -6.42 13.11 2.67
N VAL A 9 -5.47 13.72 1.96
CA VAL A 9 -4.29 13.02 1.43
C VAL A 9 -3.48 12.37 2.55
N GLU A 10 -3.22 13.10 3.63
CA GLU A 10 -2.50 12.58 4.80
C GLU A 10 -3.23 11.39 5.43
N SER A 11 -4.55 11.49 5.60
CA SER A 11 -5.39 10.42 6.12
C SER A 11 -5.36 9.17 5.23
N VAL A 12 -5.47 9.33 3.91
CA VAL A 12 -5.41 8.23 2.94
C VAL A 12 -4.04 7.54 2.97
N VAL A 13 -2.93 8.32 3.02
CA VAL A 13 -1.58 7.76 3.10
C VAL A 13 -1.38 7.01 4.41
N ASN A 14 -1.83 7.56 5.54
CA ASN A 14 -1.73 6.90 6.84
C ASN A 14 -2.54 5.59 6.86
N GLN A 15 -3.76 5.59 6.32
CA GLN A 15 -4.57 4.39 6.21
C GLN A 15 -3.92 3.34 5.29
N THR A 16 -3.28 3.77 4.21
CA THR A 16 -2.55 2.88 3.30
C THR A 16 -1.39 2.20 4.03
N ALA A 17 -0.61 2.95 4.82
CA ALA A 17 0.45 2.38 5.65
C ALA A 17 -0.06 1.37 6.69
N MET A 18 -1.20 1.65 7.33
CA MET A 18 -1.84 0.71 8.26
C MET A 18 -2.30 -0.56 7.54
N ASN A 19 -2.86 -0.43 6.35
CA ASN A 19 -3.29 -1.58 5.54
C ASN A 19 -2.08 -2.43 5.11
N LEU A 20 -0.97 -1.80 4.72
CA LEU A 20 0.27 -2.51 4.38
C LEU A 20 0.82 -3.31 5.57
N LYS A 21 0.87 -2.70 6.77
CA LYS A 21 1.27 -3.42 7.99
C LYS A 21 0.40 -4.64 8.25
N LYS A 22 -0.92 -4.53 8.06
CA LYS A 22 -1.85 -5.66 8.22
C LYS A 22 -1.60 -6.77 7.19
N ILE A 23 -1.43 -6.41 5.91
CA ILE A 23 -1.16 -7.37 4.83
C ILE A 23 0.14 -8.13 5.10
N LEU A 24 1.21 -7.43 5.49
CA LEU A 24 2.49 -8.06 5.87
C LEU A 24 2.34 -8.95 7.11
N GLY A 25 1.49 -8.55 8.08
CA GLY A 25 1.15 -9.33 9.25
C GLY A 25 0.44 -10.67 8.94
N PHE A 26 -0.18 -10.81 7.76
CA PHE A 26 -0.71 -12.09 7.28
C PHE A 26 0.33 -13.01 6.63
N GLY A 27 1.62 -12.64 6.65
CA GLY A 27 2.70 -13.43 6.06
C GLY A 27 2.96 -13.15 4.57
N VAL A 28 2.29 -12.15 3.98
CA VAL A 28 2.63 -11.66 2.64
C VAL A 28 4.04 -11.06 2.68
N GLN A 29 4.92 -11.54 1.81
CA GLN A 29 6.33 -11.15 1.85
C GLN A 29 6.62 -9.85 1.10
N LYS A 30 5.87 -9.56 0.04
CA LYS A 30 6.09 -8.42 -0.85
C LYS A 30 4.76 -7.85 -1.31
N VAL A 31 4.63 -6.52 -1.25
CA VAL A 31 3.46 -5.78 -1.73
C VAL A 31 3.96 -4.65 -2.61
N ALA A 32 3.48 -4.59 -3.85
CA ALA A 32 3.71 -3.44 -4.71
C ALA A 32 2.68 -2.36 -4.39
N VAL A 33 3.15 -1.12 -4.19
CA VAL A 33 2.31 0.04 -3.92
C VAL A 33 2.45 1.01 -5.07
N MET A 34 1.35 1.34 -5.73
CA MET A 34 1.33 2.27 -6.84
C MET A 34 1.10 3.69 -6.35
N GLY A 35 1.89 4.64 -6.86
CA GLY A 35 1.62 6.06 -6.69
C GLY A 35 0.46 6.54 -7.58
N LEU A 36 -0.05 7.73 -7.30
CA LEU A 36 -1.02 8.39 -8.15
C LEU A 36 -0.35 8.85 -9.46
N PRO A 37 -1.01 8.62 -10.61
CA PRO A 37 -0.63 9.26 -11.86
C PRO A 37 -0.89 10.78 -11.78
N PRO A 38 -0.48 11.57 -12.79
CA PRO A 38 -0.82 12.99 -12.87
C PRO A 38 -2.34 13.19 -12.97
N VAL A 39 -3.02 13.30 -11.82
CA VAL A 39 -4.49 13.35 -11.75
C VAL A 39 -5.10 14.58 -12.41
N GLY A 40 -4.32 15.63 -12.66
CA GLY A 40 -4.75 16.79 -13.43
C GLY A 40 -4.93 16.50 -14.92
N CYS A 41 -4.41 15.37 -15.42
CA CYS A 41 -4.49 14.97 -16.81
C CYS A 41 -5.58 13.93 -17.11
N ILE A 42 -6.40 13.54 -16.12
CA ILE A 42 -7.49 12.59 -16.36
C ILE A 42 -8.60 13.24 -17.20
N PRO A 43 -9.36 12.46 -18.01
CA PRO A 43 -10.39 13.01 -18.90
C PRO A 43 -11.38 13.97 -18.21
N LEU A 44 -11.77 13.64 -16.97
CA LEU A 44 -12.67 14.48 -16.17
C LEU A 44 -12.10 15.87 -15.83
N ARG A 45 -10.77 16.00 -15.69
CA ARG A 45 -10.10 17.27 -15.38
C ARG A 45 -9.80 18.10 -16.62
N THR A 46 -9.60 17.45 -17.76
CA THR A 46 -9.21 18.10 -19.01
C THR A 46 -10.39 18.35 -19.96
N ALA A 47 -11.59 17.84 -19.66
CA ALA A 47 -12.77 18.02 -20.51
C ALA A 47 -13.07 19.50 -20.81
N ASN A 48 -12.98 20.37 -19.79
CA ASN A 48 -13.22 21.82 -19.94
C ASN A 48 -12.17 22.54 -20.79
N THR A 49 -11.03 21.90 -21.06
CA THR A 49 -9.98 22.42 -21.93
C THR A 49 -9.92 21.67 -23.26
N SER A 50 -10.97 20.92 -23.62
CA SER A 50 -10.98 20.05 -24.81
C SER A 50 -9.76 19.13 -24.87
N TYR A 51 -9.35 18.59 -23.71
CA TYR A 51 -8.20 17.71 -23.56
C TYR A 51 -6.83 18.36 -23.89
N ALA A 52 -6.78 19.68 -24.10
CA ALA A 52 -5.55 20.36 -24.53
C ALA A 52 -4.57 20.66 -23.38
N ARG A 53 -5.05 20.75 -22.13
CA ARG A 53 -4.22 21.13 -20.98
C ARG A 53 -4.63 20.38 -19.71
N CYS A 54 -3.62 19.95 -18.95
CA CYS A 54 -3.82 19.37 -17.63
C CYS A 54 -4.05 20.45 -16.56
N ASP A 55 -4.83 20.08 -15.54
CA ASP A 55 -4.94 20.87 -14.30
C ASP A 55 -3.65 20.76 -13.47
N ALA A 56 -2.86 21.83 -13.43
CA ALA A 56 -1.61 21.89 -12.69
C ALA A 56 -1.80 21.64 -11.19
N SER A 57 -2.94 22.04 -10.63
CA SER A 57 -3.27 21.85 -9.21
C SER A 57 -3.47 20.37 -8.89
N GLY A 58 -4.20 19.63 -9.73
CA GLY A 58 -4.29 18.18 -9.63
C GLY A 58 -2.93 17.50 -9.70
N ASN A 59 -2.06 17.89 -10.62
CA ASN A 59 -0.73 17.29 -10.74
C ASN A 59 0.15 17.53 -9.50
N LYS A 60 0.12 18.75 -8.94
CA LYS A 60 0.82 19.05 -7.67
C LYS A 60 0.32 18.20 -6.50
N LEU A 61 -0.98 17.92 -6.46
CA LEU A 61 -1.58 17.04 -5.46
C LEU A 61 -1.08 15.59 -5.58
N ALA A 62 -0.97 15.07 -6.80
CA ALA A 62 -0.41 13.73 -7.03
C ALA A 62 1.05 13.64 -6.56
N VAL A 63 1.88 14.65 -6.87
CA VAL A 63 3.26 14.72 -6.37
C VAL A 63 3.30 14.76 -4.84
N TYR A 64 2.45 15.58 -4.21
CA TYR A 64 2.37 15.66 -2.75
C TYR A 64 2.01 14.31 -2.13
N HIS A 65 0.94 13.67 -2.62
CA HIS A 65 0.53 12.34 -2.18
C HIS A 65 1.64 11.31 -2.34
N ASN A 66 2.28 11.23 -3.52
CA ASN A 66 3.34 10.26 -3.80
C ASN A 66 4.56 10.47 -2.89
N SER A 67 4.89 11.73 -2.56
CA SER A 67 5.99 12.03 -1.64
C SER A 67 5.72 11.55 -0.21
N LEU A 68 4.48 11.67 0.27
CA LEU A 68 4.07 11.16 1.58
C LEU A 68 3.95 9.63 1.58
N LEU A 69 3.40 9.08 0.49
CA LEU A 69 3.26 7.63 0.31
C LEU A 69 4.62 6.94 0.34
N GLN A 70 5.63 7.46 -0.37
CA GLN A 70 6.99 6.92 -0.35
C GLN A 70 7.55 6.87 1.08
N LYS A 71 7.49 8.00 1.81
CA LYS A 71 7.94 8.07 3.20
C LYS A 71 7.20 7.06 4.10
N ALA A 72 5.89 6.92 3.91
CA ALA A 72 5.08 6.01 4.69
C ALA A 72 5.47 4.55 4.41
N VAL A 73 5.65 4.17 3.14
CA VAL A 73 6.09 2.84 2.71
C VAL A 73 7.49 2.52 3.26
N ASP A 74 8.43 3.46 3.18
CA ASP A 74 9.80 3.28 3.71
C ASP A 74 9.81 3.05 5.23
N THR A 75 8.79 3.54 5.94
CA THR A 75 8.66 3.41 7.40
C THR A 75 7.91 2.13 7.82
N VAL A 76 7.24 1.44 6.89
CA VAL A 76 6.55 0.18 7.20
C VAL A 76 7.60 -0.90 7.47
N LYS A 77 7.79 -1.22 8.76
CA LYS A 77 8.57 -2.38 9.18
C LYS A 77 7.79 -3.65 8.87
N VAL A 78 8.41 -4.56 8.14
CA VAL A 78 7.92 -5.95 8.07
C VAL A 78 8.04 -6.51 9.49
N PRO A 79 6.96 -7.01 10.12
CA PRO A 79 7.11 -7.82 11.31
C PRO A 79 8.03 -8.95 10.90
N SER A 80 9.25 -8.99 11.47
CA SER A 80 10.19 -10.09 11.24
C SER A 80 9.36 -11.35 11.38
N ALA A 81 9.23 -12.08 10.28
CA ALA A 81 8.36 -13.25 10.23
C ALA A 81 8.65 -14.02 11.52
N ALA A 82 7.65 -14.14 12.39
CA ALA A 82 7.73 -15.09 13.48
C ALA A 82 8.19 -16.35 12.79
N HIS A 83 9.41 -16.79 13.13
CA HIS A 83 10.10 -17.86 12.43
C HIS A 83 9.05 -18.96 12.23
N PRO A 84 8.72 -19.37 10.99
CA PRO A 84 7.88 -20.54 10.84
C PRO A 84 8.52 -21.62 11.72
N PRO A 85 7.76 -22.27 12.62
CA PRO A 85 8.34 -23.25 13.53
C PRO A 85 9.18 -24.19 12.69
N SER A 86 10.44 -24.37 13.10
CA SER A 86 11.38 -25.23 12.40
C SER A 86 10.67 -26.54 12.00
N PRO A 87 10.90 -27.09 10.79
CA PRO A 87 10.37 -28.39 10.40
C PRO A 87 10.66 -29.51 11.41
N SER A 88 11.65 -29.29 12.29
CA SER A 88 11.99 -30.14 13.43
C SER A 88 10.84 -30.41 14.42
N SER A 89 9.76 -29.62 14.40
CA SER A 89 8.60 -29.84 15.29
C SER A 89 7.50 -30.74 14.70
N ILE A 90 7.62 -31.20 13.45
CA ILE A 90 6.63 -32.07 12.79
C ILE A 90 6.92 -33.57 13.03
N SER A 91 8.06 -33.92 13.60
CA SER A 91 8.48 -35.33 13.80
C SER A 91 7.69 -36.15 14.84
N THR A 92 6.68 -35.58 15.52
CA THR A 92 5.97 -36.28 16.61
C THR A 92 4.57 -36.79 16.28
N LEU A 93 4.13 -36.73 15.02
CA LEU A 93 2.86 -37.38 14.64
C LEU A 93 3.05 -38.91 14.69
N PRO A 94 2.28 -39.63 15.55
CA PRO A 94 2.34 -41.08 15.58
C PRO A 94 1.95 -41.64 14.22
N SER A 95 2.74 -42.58 13.70
CA SER A 95 2.40 -43.31 12.48
C SER A 95 1.00 -43.96 12.64
N PRO A 96 0.12 -43.86 11.63
CA PRO A 96 -1.19 -44.49 11.71
C PRO A 96 -1.08 -46.01 11.90
N PRO A 97 -2.01 -46.65 12.62
CA PRO A 97 -1.99 -48.09 12.83
C PRO A 97 -2.06 -48.80 11.48
N ARG A 98 -1.06 -49.64 11.22
CA ARG A 98 -1.03 -50.48 10.03
C ARG A 98 -2.02 -51.63 10.26
N TYR A 99 -3.19 -51.57 9.63
CA TYR A 99 -4.11 -52.71 9.61
C TYR A 99 -3.47 -53.87 8.83
N LYS A 100 -3.53 -55.07 9.42
CA LYS A 100 -3.09 -56.33 8.80
C LYS A 100 -4.13 -56.83 7.81
#